data_AF-A0A2S9YI80-F1
#
_entry.id   AF-A0A2S9YI80-F1
#
_cell.length_a   1.000
_cell.length_b   1.000
_cell.length_c   1.000
_cell.angle_alpha   90.00
_cell.angle_beta   90.00
_cell.angle_gamma   90.00
#
_symmetry.space_group_name_H-M   'P 1'
#
loop_
_entity.id
_entity.type
_entity.pdbx_description
1 polymer ?
#
loop_
_entity_poly.entity_id
_entity_poly.type
_entity_poly.pdbx_seq_one_letter_code
_entity_poly.pdbx_strand_id
1 'polypeptide(L)'
;MIRINLSPTVKRKPQSTRAITAVQMVVPSTNVSKGSIYAVLMLVGWVGVGVGAWVLQSGVVEDTERLKAKASVLVEDTRAINEKIDEEDLQARFNRYEELTAAAEALQQKRRTPVYVYHELTNVLTTGRMPDIDEAEQRKRVALDPQARLALDWDANAVWLTSMQQDGDNLLQITGSARDPDDLSEFVKRLRASARFARVSHPEFALEEVTPPTTSGAPKPLRPGEALHNHYTFELNAQVRYWD
;
A
#
# COMPACT_ATOMS: atom_id res chain seq x y z
N MET A 1 15.12 -10.26 -24.61
CA MET A 1 14.75 -10.08 -26.03
C MET A 1 14.88 -11.43 -26.71
N ILE A 2 13.79 -12.17 -26.87
CA ILE A 2 13.82 -13.58 -27.32
C ILE A 2 13.25 -13.64 -28.74
N ARG A 3 14.05 -14.12 -29.69
CA ARG A 3 13.64 -14.34 -31.09
C ARG A 3 13.17 -15.79 -31.23
N ILE A 4 11.91 -15.98 -31.60
CA ILE A 4 11.35 -17.30 -31.89
C ILE A 4 11.37 -17.50 -33.40
N ASN A 5 12.19 -18.45 -33.85
CA ASN A 5 12.29 -18.90 -35.22
C ASN A 5 11.52 -20.21 -35.35
N LEU A 6 10.42 -20.22 -36.10
CA LEU A 6 9.62 -21.43 -36.35
C LEU A 6 9.28 -21.50 -37.84
N SER A 7 10.09 -22.26 -38.57
CA SER A 7 9.72 -22.80 -39.87
C SER A 7 9.73 -24.33 -39.80
N PRO A 8 8.64 -25.02 -40.13
CA PRO A 8 8.70 -26.40 -40.56
C PRO A 8 8.48 -26.46 -42.07
N THR A 9 9.57 -26.47 -42.83
CA THR A 9 9.56 -26.91 -44.23
C THR A 9 9.48 -28.44 -44.27
N VAL A 10 8.28 -28.98 -44.43
CA VAL A 10 8.08 -30.41 -44.71
C VAL A 10 8.23 -30.63 -46.21
N LYS A 11 9.42 -31.08 -46.62
CA LYS A 11 9.69 -31.66 -47.94
C LYS A 11 8.96 -33.01 -48.06
N ARG A 12 8.14 -33.17 -49.10
CA ARG A 12 7.66 -34.49 -49.58
C ARG A 12 8.15 -34.73 -51.02
N LYS A 13 8.78 -35.90 -51.23
CA LYS A 13 9.10 -36.57 -52.51
C LYS A 13 9.35 -38.06 -52.19
N PRO A 14 9.34 -39.02 -53.13
CA PRO A 14 8.46 -39.30 -54.29
C PRO A 14 7.97 -40.78 -54.31
N GLN A 15 7.03 -41.15 -55.19
CA GLN A 15 6.92 -42.49 -55.83
C GLN A 15 5.91 -42.38 -56.99
N SER A 16 6.32 -42.58 -58.25
CA SER A 16 6.58 -43.86 -58.96
C SER A 16 5.31 -44.49 -59.55
N THR A 17 5.17 -44.29 -60.87
CA THR A 17 4.62 -45.17 -61.93
C THR A 17 3.53 -46.19 -61.62
N ARG A 18 2.41 -46.08 -62.36
CA ARG A 18 1.84 -47.20 -63.14
C ARG A 18 1.21 -46.68 -64.43
N ALA A 19 1.53 -47.37 -65.51
CA ALA A 19 0.97 -47.18 -66.84
C ALA A 19 -0.55 -47.39 -66.83
N ILE A 20 -1.28 -46.50 -67.51
CA ILE A 20 -2.66 -46.76 -67.91
C ILE A 20 -2.65 -46.93 -69.43
N THR A 21 -3.00 -48.14 -69.80
CA THR A 21 -3.20 -48.71 -71.13
C THR A 21 -4.07 -47.79 -71.98
N ALA A 22 -3.59 -47.45 -73.17
CA ALA A 22 -4.40 -46.80 -74.20
C ALA A 22 -5.53 -47.77 -74.62
N VAL A 23 -6.74 -47.52 -74.13
CA VAL A 23 -7.95 -48.17 -74.67
C VAL A 23 -8.21 -47.53 -76.02
N GLN A 24 -8.12 -48.35 -77.07
CA GLN A 24 -8.50 -48.00 -78.43
C GLN A 24 -9.95 -47.48 -78.43
N MET A 25 -10.14 -46.23 -78.86
CA MET A 25 -11.45 -45.72 -79.22
C MET A 25 -11.88 -46.38 -80.53
N VAL A 26 -12.79 -47.34 -80.43
CA VAL A 26 -13.61 -47.77 -81.58
C VAL A 26 -14.57 -46.63 -81.87
N VAL A 27 -14.41 -45.98 -83.01
CA VAL A 27 -15.36 -45.00 -83.56
C VAL A 27 -16.38 -45.79 -84.39
N PRO A 28 -17.67 -45.89 -83.98
CA PRO A 28 -18.71 -46.21 -84.92
C PRO A 28 -19.17 -44.90 -85.57
N SER A 29 -18.92 -44.76 -86.87
CA SER A 29 -19.52 -43.71 -87.69
C SER A 29 -21.04 -43.88 -87.70
N THR A 30 -21.73 -43.11 -86.86
CA THR A 30 -23.18 -42.91 -86.96
C THR A 30 -23.45 -41.42 -86.79
N ASN A 31 -24.35 -40.87 -87.61
CA ASN A 31 -24.68 -39.46 -87.63
C ASN A 31 -25.18 -38.99 -86.26
N VAL A 32 -24.32 -38.31 -85.51
CA VAL A 32 -24.64 -37.82 -84.17
C VAL A 32 -25.40 -36.50 -84.28
N SER A 33 -26.67 -36.51 -83.90
CA SER A 33 -27.51 -35.30 -83.79
C SER A 33 -26.84 -34.30 -82.84
N LYS A 34 -26.77 -33.02 -83.24
CA LYS A 34 -26.18 -31.93 -82.43
C LYS A 34 -26.72 -31.90 -80.99
N GLY A 35 -27.94 -32.39 -80.75
CA GLY A 35 -28.55 -32.48 -79.42
C GLY A 35 -27.86 -33.43 -78.43
N SER A 36 -27.25 -34.53 -78.89
CA SER A 36 -26.59 -35.47 -77.97
C SER A 36 -25.21 -35.00 -77.52
N ILE A 37 -24.52 -34.19 -78.34
CA ILE A 37 -23.26 -33.53 -77.95
C ILE A 37 -23.53 -32.51 -76.83
N TYR A 38 -24.60 -31.73 -76.92
CA TYR A 38 -25.02 -30.83 -75.84
C TYR A 38 -25.38 -31.59 -74.57
N ALA A 39 -26.07 -32.73 -74.67
CA ALA A 39 -26.41 -33.55 -73.51
C ALA A 39 -25.15 -34.10 -72.81
N VAL A 40 -24.16 -34.59 -73.57
CA VAL A 40 -22.90 -35.09 -73.00
C VAL A 40 -22.09 -33.96 -72.35
N LEU A 41 -21.99 -32.78 -72.98
CA LEU A 41 -21.29 -31.63 -72.40
C LEU A 41 -21.96 -31.14 -71.11
N MET A 42 -23.30 -31.13 -71.06
CA MET A 42 -24.01 -30.73 -69.84
C MET A 42 -23.78 -31.74 -68.70
N LEU A 43 -23.76 -33.03 -69.02
CA LEU A 43 -23.53 -34.11 -68.05
C LEU A 43 -22.10 -34.04 -67.48
N VAL A 44 -21.09 -33.81 -68.35
CA VAL A 44 -19.70 -33.55 -67.92
C VAL A 44 -19.61 -32.27 -67.08
N GLY A 45 -20.35 -31.23 -67.44
CA GLY A 45 -20.44 -30.00 -66.65
C GLY A 45 -20.98 -30.25 -65.23
N TRP A 46 -22.08 -31.00 -65.10
CA TRP A 46 -22.65 -31.37 -63.80
C TRP A 46 -21.72 -32.26 -62.96
N VAL A 47 -21.03 -33.20 -63.59
CA VAL A 47 -20.01 -34.01 -62.91
C VAL A 47 -18.87 -33.13 -62.43
N GLY A 48 -18.42 -32.16 -63.23
CA GLY A 48 -17.40 -31.18 -62.84
C GLY A 48 -17.82 -30.34 -61.63
N VAL A 49 -19.08 -29.87 -61.59
CA VAL A 49 -19.64 -29.13 -60.45
C VAL A 49 -19.74 -30.02 -59.21
N GLY A 50 -20.17 -31.27 -59.36
CA GLY A 50 -20.24 -32.23 -58.25
C GLY A 50 -18.87 -32.54 -57.64
N VAL A 51 -17.84 -32.73 -58.47
CA VAL A 51 -16.46 -32.93 -58.00
C VAL A 51 -15.91 -31.65 -57.35
N GLY A 52 -16.16 -30.48 -57.93
CA GLY A 52 -15.75 -29.21 -57.34
C GLY A 52 -16.39 -28.94 -55.97
N ALA A 53 -17.70 -29.21 -55.83
CA ALA A 53 -18.42 -29.11 -54.57
C ALA A 53 -17.89 -30.12 -53.54
N TRP A 54 -17.60 -31.36 -53.96
CA TRP A 54 -17.04 -32.39 -53.09
C TRP A 54 -15.65 -32.01 -52.55
N VAL A 55 -14.76 -31.48 -53.41
CA VAL A 55 -13.41 -31.03 -53.00
C VAL A 55 -13.47 -29.86 -52.02
N LEU A 56 -14.37 -28.90 -52.25
CA LEU A 56 -14.58 -27.78 -51.32
C LEU A 56 -15.16 -28.27 -49.98
N GLN A 57 -16.12 -29.21 -50.02
CA GLN A 57 -16.72 -29.76 -48.81
C GLN A 57 -15.73 -30.61 -48.01
N SER A 58 -14.85 -31.39 -48.66
CA SER A 58 -13.80 -32.15 -47.96
C SER A 58 -12.80 -31.23 -47.26
N GLY A 59 -12.42 -30.10 -47.87
CA GLY A 59 -11.53 -29.12 -47.23
C GLY A 59 -12.17 -28.45 -46.01
N VAL A 60 -13.45 -28.09 -46.09
CA VAL A 60 -14.19 -27.50 -44.96
C VAL A 60 -14.36 -28.51 -43.82
N VAL A 61 -14.59 -29.80 -44.12
CA VAL A 61 -14.70 -30.84 -43.10
C VAL A 61 -13.36 -30.99 -42.36
N GLU A 62 -12.23 -31.08 -43.06
CA GLU A 62 -10.90 -31.16 -42.43
C GLU A 62 -10.59 -29.92 -41.55
N ASP A 63 -10.95 -28.73 -41.98
CA ASP A 63 -10.75 -27.50 -41.21
C ASP A 63 -11.64 -27.44 -39.97
N THR A 64 -12.90 -27.89 -40.07
CA THR A 64 -13.79 -27.99 -38.90
C THR A 64 -13.33 -29.03 -37.90
N GLU A 65 -12.77 -30.16 -38.34
CA GLU A 65 -12.18 -31.17 -37.46
C GLU A 65 -10.92 -30.65 -36.76
N ARG A 66 -10.05 -29.93 -37.49
CA ARG A 66 -8.88 -29.26 -36.90
C ARG A 66 -9.26 -28.20 -35.87
N LEU A 67 -10.28 -27.40 -36.14
CA LEU A 67 -10.77 -26.39 -35.21
C LEU A 67 -11.38 -27.02 -33.96
N LYS A 68 -12.15 -28.11 -34.11
CA LYS A 68 -12.69 -28.87 -32.99
C LYS A 68 -11.58 -29.48 -32.13
N ALA A 69 -10.54 -30.05 -32.75
CA ALA A 69 -9.39 -30.61 -32.03
C ALA A 69 -8.59 -29.54 -31.27
N LYS A 70 -8.43 -28.34 -31.85
CA LYS A 70 -7.79 -27.21 -31.15
C LYS A 70 -8.65 -26.68 -30.01
N ALA A 71 -9.96 -26.59 -30.21
CA ALA A 71 -10.90 -26.15 -29.18
C ALA A 71 -10.93 -27.14 -28.00
N SER A 72 -10.91 -28.45 -28.25
CA SER A 72 -10.88 -29.46 -27.18
C SER A 72 -9.60 -29.37 -26.35
N VAL A 73 -8.43 -29.22 -26.98
CA VAL A 73 -7.16 -29.03 -26.27
C VAL A 73 -7.17 -27.75 -25.43
N LEU A 74 -7.67 -26.65 -25.98
CA LEU A 74 -7.74 -25.38 -25.26
C LEU A 74 -8.71 -25.45 -24.05
N VAL A 75 -9.81 -26.20 -24.18
CA VAL A 75 -10.74 -26.46 -23.08
C VAL A 75 -10.09 -27.32 -21.99
N GLU A 76 -9.32 -28.33 -22.36
CA GLU A 76 -8.53 -29.13 -21.40
C GLU A 76 -7.48 -28.29 -20.67
N ASP A 77 -6.74 -27.45 -21.39
CA ASP A 77 -5.75 -26.53 -20.80
C ASP A 77 -6.43 -25.54 -19.84
N THR A 78 -7.58 -24.97 -20.23
CA THR A 78 -8.34 -24.05 -19.38
C THR A 78 -8.83 -24.74 -18.10
N ARG A 79 -9.28 -26.00 -18.21
CA ARG A 79 -9.70 -26.79 -17.06
C ARG A 79 -8.52 -27.12 -16.13
N ALA A 80 -7.38 -27.51 -16.69
CA ALA A 80 -6.16 -27.81 -15.93
C ALA A 80 -5.56 -26.57 -15.25
N ILE A 81 -5.76 -25.38 -15.83
CA ILE A 81 -5.38 -24.11 -15.21
C ILE A 81 -6.35 -23.77 -14.07
N ASN A 82 -7.67 -23.85 -14.29
CA ASN A 82 -8.65 -23.57 -13.24
C ASN A 82 -8.57 -24.52 -12.05
N GLU A 83 -8.26 -25.80 -12.27
CA GLU A 83 -8.07 -26.77 -11.18
C GLU A 83 -6.82 -26.48 -10.33
N LYS A 84 -5.84 -25.76 -10.89
CA LYS A 84 -4.64 -25.31 -10.16
C LYS A 84 -4.83 -23.97 -9.45
N ILE A 85 -5.86 -23.20 -9.83
CA ILE A 85 -6.20 -21.93 -9.18
C ILE A 85 -7.14 -22.27 -8.03
N ASP A 86 -6.55 -22.46 -6.85
CA ASP A 86 -7.31 -22.58 -5.61
C ASP A 86 -7.77 -21.18 -5.20
N GLU A 87 -8.98 -20.81 -5.66
CA GLU A 87 -9.59 -19.50 -5.38
C GLU A 87 -9.77 -19.28 -3.87
N GLU A 88 -10.01 -20.34 -3.10
CA GLU A 88 -10.20 -20.28 -1.65
C GLU A 88 -8.88 -19.94 -0.93
N ASP A 89 -7.78 -20.60 -1.30
CA ASP A 89 -6.44 -20.28 -0.75
C ASP A 89 -5.97 -18.87 -1.17
N LEU A 90 -6.26 -18.45 -2.40
CA LEU A 90 -6.00 -17.08 -2.85
C LEU A 90 -6.76 -16.05 -2.00
N GLN A 91 -8.06 -16.25 -1.81
CA GLN A 91 -8.89 -15.36 -0.99
C GLN A 91 -8.41 -15.33 0.46
N ALA A 92 -8.05 -16.49 1.03
CA ALA A 92 -7.51 -16.57 2.39
C ALA A 92 -6.19 -15.81 2.54
N ARG A 93 -5.31 -15.86 1.54
CA ARG A 93 -4.05 -15.09 1.51
C ARG A 93 -4.30 -13.59 1.40
N PHE A 94 -5.27 -13.17 0.57
CA PHE A 94 -5.67 -11.76 0.48
C PHE A 94 -6.20 -11.24 1.81
N ASN A 95 -7.14 -11.95 2.43
CA ASN A 95 -7.71 -11.55 3.74
C ASN A 95 -6.61 -11.47 4.80
N ARG A 96 -5.72 -12.46 4.86
CA ARG A 96 -4.57 -12.43 5.79
C ARG A 96 -3.64 -11.26 5.52
N TYR A 97 -3.40 -10.91 4.26
CA TYR A 97 -2.59 -9.76 3.91
C TYR A 97 -3.26 -8.45 4.37
N GLU A 98 -4.56 -8.29 4.15
CA GLU A 98 -5.32 -7.12 4.61
C GLU A 98 -5.27 -6.98 6.14
N GLU A 99 -5.49 -8.07 6.88
CA GLU A 99 -5.38 -8.10 8.34
C GLU A 99 -3.98 -7.67 8.82
N LEU A 100 -2.93 -8.18 8.17
CA LEU A 100 -1.55 -7.82 8.50
C LEU A 100 -1.26 -6.35 8.17
N THR A 101 -1.75 -5.84 7.04
CA THR A 101 -1.58 -4.43 6.68
C THR A 101 -2.31 -3.50 7.64
N ALA A 102 -3.55 -3.82 8.00
CA ALA A 102 -4.32 -3.04 8.98
C ALA A 102 -3.66 -3.06 10.37
N ALA A 103 -3.16 -4.23 10.80
CA ALA A 103 -2.40 -4.34 12.04
C ALA A 103 -1.09 -3.55 12.00
N ALA A 104 -0.37 -3.57 10.88
CA ALA A 104 0.87 -2.83 10.69
C ALA A 104 0.63 -1.31 10.69
N GLU A 105 -0.42 -0.83 10.01
CA GLU A 105 -0.82 0.57 10.02
C GLU A 105 -1.21 1.04 11.43
N ALA A 106 -2.00 0.24 12.15
CA ALA A 106 -2.36 0.54 13.53
C ALA A 106 -1.13 0.61 14.46
N LEU A 107 -0.16 -0.28 14.28
CA LEU A 107 1.11 -0.23 15.03
C LEU A 107 1.97 0.97 14.62
N GLN A 108 2.00 1.35 13.34
CA GLN A 108 2.75 2.50 12.87
C GLN A 108 2.15 3.81 13.39
N GLN A 109 0.82 3.94 13.41
CA GLN A 109 0.13 5.09 14.01
C GLN A 109 0.53 5.24 15.48
N LYS A 110 0.43 4.15 16.27
CA LYS A 110 0.88 4.14 17.68
C LYS A 110 2.36 4.50 17.88
N ARG A 111 3.23 4.22 16.90
CA ARG A 111 4.68 4.51 16.96
C ARG A 111 5.04 5.92 16.50
N ARG A 112 4.34 6.45 15.49
CA ARG A 112 4.58 7.81 14.98
C ARG A 112 4.23 8.85 16.03
N THR A 113 3.29 8.53 16.91
CA THR A 113 2.84 9.52 17.84
C THR A 113 3.85 10.01 18.86
N PRO A 114 4.48 9.11 19.66
CA PRO A 114 5.20 9.60 20.82
C PRO A 114 6.33 10.50 20.36
N VAL A 115 6.87 10.24 19.15
CA VAL A 115 7.86 11.06 18.46
C VAL A 115 7.40 12.52 18.30
N TYR A 116 6.17 12.78 17.86
CA TYR A 116 5.67 14.15 17.72
C TYR A 116 5.40 14.82 19.06
N VAL A 117 4.94 14.07 20.05
CA VAL A 117 4.78 14.60 21.42
C VAL A 117 6.12 14.99 22.01
N TYR A 118 7.15 14.14 21.86
CA TYR A 118 8.52 14.44 22.27
C TYR A 118 9.12 15.61 21.48
N HIS A 119 8.85 15.70 20.19
CA HIS A 119 9.28 16.81 19.35
C HIS A 119 8.69 18.14 19.85
N GLU A 120 7.39 18.16 20.15
CA GLU A 120 6.75 19.35 20.70
C GLU A 120 7.24 19.70 22.10
N LEU A 121 7.44 18.70 22.97
CA LEU A 121 8.06 18.94 24.27
C LEU A 121 9.47 19.51 24.12
N THR A 122 10.24 19.04 23.15
CA THR A 122 11.57 19.60 22.84
C THR A 122 11.46 21.05 22.40
N ASN A 123 10.50 21.39 21.53
CA ASN A 123 10.28 22.78 21.11
C ASN A 123 9.84 23.67 22.27
N VAL A 124 8.97 23.17 23.15
CA VAL A 124 8.56 23.88 24.36
C VAL A 124 9.75 24.08 25.29
N LEU A 125 10.59 23.06 25.50
CA LEU A 125 11.75 23.10 26.40
C LEU A 125 13.03 23.66 25.75
N THR A 126 12.94 24.30 24.58
CA THR A 126 14.08 24.96 23.93
C THR A 126 13.89 26.48 23.99
N THR A 127 14.81 27.16 24.67
CA THR A 127 14.83 28.63 24.75
C THR A 127 14.89 29.24 23.35
N GLY A 128 14.04 30.24 23.09
CA GLY A 128 13.94 30.91 21.78
C GLY A 128 13.11 30.17 20.73
N ARG A 129 12.59 28.96 21.02
CA ARG A 129 11.57 28.31 20.18
C ARG A 129 10.17 28.55 20.73
N MET A 130 9.20 28.59 19.83
CA MET A 130 7.78 28.59 20.16
C MET A 130 7.20 27.19 19.97
N PRO A 131 6.16 26.82 20.73
CA PRO A 131 5.40 25.61 20.43
C PRO A 131 4.76 25.68 19.04
N ASP A 132 4.34 24.54 18.50
CA ASP A 132 3.46 24.49 17.31
C ASP A 132 2.09 25.08 17.66
N ILE A 133 1.95 26.40 17.50
CA ILE A 133 0.75 27.16 17.93
C ILE A 133 -0.26 27.23 16.79
N ASP A 134 -1.52 26.91 17.09
CA ASP A 134 -2.65 27.32 16.25
C ASP A 134 -2.92 28.81 16.47
N GLU A 135 -2.49 29.65 15.52
CA GLU A 135 -2.63 31.10 15.61
C GLU A 135 -4.08 31.57 15.81
N ALA A 136 -5.06 30.87 15.23
CA ALA A 136 -6.46 31.27 15.33
C ALA A 136 -6.99 31.01 16.74
N GLU A 137 -6.67 29.85 17.31
CA GLU A 137 -7.03 29.50 18.68
C GLU A 137 -6.29 30.36 19.71
N GLN A 138 -5.00 30.64 19.48
CA GLN A 138 -4.22 31.48 20.37
C GLN A 138 -4.75 32.92 20.40
N ARG A 139 -5.15 33.48 19.25
CA ARG A 139 -5.80 34.81 19.21
C ARG A 139 -7.10 34.83 20.02
N LYS A 140 -7.93 33.78 19.94
CA LYS A 140 -9.14 33.66 20.76
C LYS A 140 -8.81 33.59 22.26
N ARG A 141 -7.81 32.79 22.63
CA ARG A 141 -7.37 32.64 24.03
C ARG A 141 -6.87 33.96 24.60
N VAL A 142 -6.02 34.67 23.86
CA VAL A 142 -5.50 35.99 24.28
C VAL A 142 -6.60 37.05 24.36
N ALA A 143 -7.63 36.96 23.51
CA ALA A 143 -8.78 37.86 23.59
C ALA A 143 -9.64 37.62 24.83
N LEU A 144 -9.75 36.36 25.29
CA LEU A 144 -10.47 35.99 26.52
C LEU A 144 -9.64 36.25 27.78
N ASP A 145 -8.35 35.94 27.72
CA ASP A 145 -7.40 36.10 28.82
C ASP A 145 -6.08 36.70 28.28
N PRO A 146 -5.80 37.99 28.57
CA PRO A 146 -4.54 38.62 28.21
C PRO A 146 -3.30 37.92 28.78
N GLN A 147 -3.42 37.19 29.90
CA GLN A 147 -2.31 36.46 30.53
C GLN A 147 -1.93 35.18 29.79
N ALA A 148 -2.75 34.73 28.83
CA ALA A 148 -2.46 33.59 27.96
C ALA A 148 -1.42 33.92 26.88
N ARG A 149 -0.97 35.18 26.78
CA ARG A 149 0.13 35.57 25.89
C ARG A 149 1.44 34.96 26.40
N LEU A 150 2.15 34.29 25.50
CA LEU A 150 3.41 33.62 25.81
C LEU A 150 4.56 34.64 25.90
N ALA A 151 5.42 34.49 26.90
CA ALA A 151 6.65 35.27 27.01
C ALA A 151 7.70 34.78 25.99
N LEU A 152 8.30 35.71 25.23
CA LEU A 152 9.33 35.39 24.22
C LEU A 152 10.71 35.18 24.85
N ASP A 153 10.97 35.85 25.97
CA ASP A 153 12.22 35.87 26.73
C ASP A 153 12.28 34.81 27.84
N TRP A 154 11.27 33.95 27.94
CA TRP A 154 11.23 32.86 28.91
C TRP A 154 12.39 31.87 28.71
N ASP A 155 13.06 31.51 29.81
CA ASP A 155 14.16 30.54 29.83
C ASP A 155 13.65 29.13 30.06
N ALA A 156 13.73 28.29 29.04
CA ALA A 156 13.28 26.91 29.14
C ALA A 156 14.14 26.04 30.06
N ASN A 157 15.38 26.44 30.35
CA ASN A 157 16.26 25.70 31.28
C ASN A 157 15.80 25.79 32.73
N ALA A 158 14.88 26.71 33.05
CA ALA A 158 14.30 26.82 34.37
C ALA A 158 13.34 25.67 34.71
N VAL A 159 12.94 24.87 33.72
CA VAL A 159 12.04 23.71 33.89
C VAL A 159 12.74 22.46 33.39
N TRP A 160 12.68 21.39 34.17
CA TRP A 160 13.19 20.07 33.78
C TRP A 160 12.17 18.98 34.05
N LEU A 161 12.18 17.95 33.21
CA LEU A 161 11.29 16.80 33.34
C LEU A 161 12.02 15.66 34.04
N THR A 162 11.34 15.03 34.99
CA THR A 162 11.87 13.89 35.75
C THR A 162 11.32 12.58 35.20
N SER A 163 10.02 12.53 34.91
CA SER A 163 9.37 11.36 34.34
C SER A 163 8.22 11.77 33.44
N MET A 164 7.98 10.93 32.44
CA MET A 164 6.83 11.06 31.57
C MET A 164 6.27 9.67 31.30
N GLN A 165 5.01 9.48 31.67
CA GLN A 165 4.33 8.19 31.57
C GLN A 165 3.04 8.38 30.77
N GLN A 166 2.85 7.54 29.78
CA GLN A 166 1.59 7.47 29.05
C GLN A 166 0.63 6.62 29.87
N ASP A 167 -0.51 7.22 30.24
CA ASP A 167 -1.61 6.54 30.90
C ASP A 167 -2.75 6.34 29.89
N GLY A 168 -3.01 5.09 29.52
CA GLY A 168 -3.98 4.76 28.48
C GLY A 168 -3.64 5.28 27.08
N ASP A 169 -4.67 5.51 26.25
CA ASP A 169 -4.46 5.83 24.84
C ASP A 169 -3.96 7.27 24.64
N ASN A 170 -4.51 8.26 25.37
CA ASN A 170 -4.27 9.67 25.08
C ASN A 170 -3.86 10.58 26.25
N LEU A 171 -3.64 10.02 27.44
CA LEU A 171 -3.26 10.80 28.61
C LEU A 171 -1.76 10.66 28.84
N LEU A 172 -1.11 11.79 29.10
CA LEU A 172 0.30 11.86 29.40
C LEU A 172 0.48 12.49 30.78
N GLN A 173 0.98 11.71 31.72
CA GLN A 173 1.37 12.17 33.04
C GLN A 173 2.83 12.66 32.95
N ILE A 174 3.03 13.94 33.24
CA ILE A 174 4.33 14.60 33.20
C ILE A 174 4.67 15.01 34.62
N THR A 175 5.82 14.56 35.11
CA THR A 175 6.40 15.01 36.37
C THR A 175 7.74 15.66 36.11
N GLY A 176 8.02 16.72 36.86
CA GLY A 176 9.23 17.50 36.70
C GLY A 176 9.41 18.47 37.83
N SER A 177 10.32 19.41 37.61
CA SER A 177 10.55 20.50 38.52
C SER A 177 10.81 21.79 37.78
N ALA A 178 10.55 22.90 38.44
CA ALA A 178 10.77 24.26 37.97
C ALA A 178 11.53 25.07 39.02
N ARG A 179 12.34 26.02 38.56
CA ARG A 179 13.05 26.95 39.42
C ARG A 179 12.07 27.86 40.18
N ASP A 180 11.17 28.48 39.44
CA ASP A 180 10.22 29.47 39.94
C ASP A 180 8.78 29.12 39.50
N PRO A 181 7.75 29.58 40.24
CA PRO A 181 6.34 29.30 39.89
C PRO A 181 5.92 30.01 38.59
N ASP A 182 6.56 31.13 38.27
CA ASP A 182 6.32 31.86 37.01
C ASP A 182 6.79 31.04 35.80
N ASP A 183 7.94 30.36 35.92
CA ASP A 183 8.46 29.47 34.86
C ASP A 183 7.56 28.25 34.64
N LEU A 184 7.06 27.66 35.73
CA LEU A 184 6.06 26.60 35.65
C LEU A 184 4.80 27.09 34.94
N SER A 185 4.35 28.32 35.24
CA SER A 185 3.17 28.90 34.60
C SER A 185 3.37 29.09 33.10
N GLU A 186 4.53 29.58 32.66
CA GLU A 186 4.85 29.76 31.24
C GLU A 186 4.98 28.41 30.52
N PHE A 187 5.59 27.42 31.15
CA PHE A 187 5.63 26.05 30.62
C PHE A 187 4.21 25.50 30.37
N VAL A 188 3.31 25.63 31.34
CA VAL A 188 1.91 25.17 31.20
C VAL A 188 1.15 25.97 30.14
N LYS A 189 1.37 27.29 30.04
CA LYS A 189 0.78 28.11 28.97
C LYS A 189 1.25 27.64 27.59
N ARG A 190 2.54 27.35 27.42
CA ARG A 190 3.12 26.85 26.17
C ARG A 190 2.56 25.48 25.79
N LEU A 191 2.42 24.56 26.74
CA LEU A 191 1.75 23.28 26.52
C LEU A 191 0.29 23.47 26.08
N ARG A 192 -0.45 24.36 26.75
CA ARG A 192 -1.86 24.65 26.40
C ARG A 192 -1.99 25.31 25.02
N ALA A 193 -1.02 26.11 24.60
CA ALA A 193 -1.03 26.81 23.32
C ALA A 193 -0.64 25.91 22.14
N SER A 194 0.07 24.80 22.40
CA SER A 194 0.43 23.83 21.37
C SER A 194 -0.81 23.15 20.77
N ALA A 195 -0.82 23.00 19.46
CA ALA A 195 -1.86 22.31 18.70
C ALA A 195 -1.92 20.80 19.03
N ARG A 196 -0.85 20.23 19.61
CA ARG A 196 -0.76 18.80 19.94
C ARG A 196 -1.45 18.41 21.23
N PHE A 197 -1.62 19.34 22.17
CA PHE A 197 -2.31 19.05 23.43
C PHE A 197 -3.74 19.60 23.37
N ALA A 198 -4.72 18.72 23.55
CA ALA A 198 -6.13 19.11 23.58
C ALA A 198 -6.46 19.82 24.89
N ARG A 199 -5.98 19.25 26.00
CA ARG A 199 -6.24 19.72 27.34
C ARG A 199 -5.03 19.47 28.22
N VAL A 200 -4.66 20.44 29.03
CA VAL A 200 -3.59 20.32 30.03
C VAL A 200 -4.20 20.68 31.37
N SER A 201 -4.05 19.82 32.37
CA SER A 201 -4.53 20.07 33.73
C SER A 201 -3.81 21.28 34.35
N HIS A 202 -4.31 21.73 35.50
CA HIS A 202 -3.48 22.58 36.35
C HIS A 202 -2.39 21.71 36.97
N PRO A 203 -1.13 22.19 37.05
CA PRO A 203 -0.08 21.44 37.71
C PRO A 203 -0.36 21.44 39.21
N GLU A 204 -0.23 20.27 39.84
CA GLU A 204 -0.06 20.18 41.28
C GLU A 204 1.42 20.43 41.56
N PHE A 205 1.76 21.39 42.42
CA PHE A 205 3.14 21.74 42.70
C PHE A 205 3.41 21.89 44.19
N ALA A 206 4.62 21.54 44.60
CA ALA A 206 5.10 21.66 45.96
C ALA A 206 6.51 22.23 45.98
N LEU A 207 6.79 23.13 46.93
CA LEU A 207 8.14 23.64 47.16
C LEU A 207 8.97 22.56 47.86
N GLU A 208 10.07 22.15 47.24
CA GLU A 208 11.07 21.31 47.86
C GLU A 208 12.22 22.19 48.37
N GLU A 209 12.32 22.29 49.69
CA GLU A 209 13.39 23.03 50.35
C GLU A 209 14.64 22.15 50.44
N VAL A 210 15.67 22.54 49.68
CA VAL A 210 16.96 21.86 49.75
C VAL A 210 17.70 22.40 50.97
N THR A 211 17.80 21.58 52.02
CA THR A 211 18.57 21.95 53.21
C THR A 211 20.04 22.14 52.78
N PRO A 212 20.64 23.33 52.98
CA PRO A 212 22.02 23.55 52.60
C PRO A 212 22.93 22.60 53.40
N PRO A 213 23.98 22.04 52.79
CA PRO A 213 24.88 21.13 53.49
C PRO A 213 25.53 21.85 54.67
N THR A 214 25.18 21.43 55.89
CA THR A 214 25.76 21.90 57.15
C THR A 214 27.16 21.31 57.34
N THR A 215 28.15 21.65 56.52
CA THR A 215 29.54 21.30 56.83
C THR A 215 30.55 22.24 56.15
N SER A 216 31.50 22.75 56.94
CA SER A 216 32.67 23.54 56.56
C SER A 216 33.74 22.73 55.79
N GLY A 217 33.33 21.94 54.80
CA GLY A 217 34.18 21.05 54.01
C GLY A 217 33.87 21.19 52.52
N ALA A 218 34.81 20.72 51.68
CA ALA A 218 34.71 20.82 50.21
C ALA A 218 33.33 20.33 49.70
N PRO A 219 32.74 21.01 48.70
CA PRO A 219 31.41 20.69 48.20
C PRO A 219 31.36 19.25 47.70
N LYS A 220 30.42 18.47 48.24
CA LYS A 220 30.15 17.10 47.78
C LYS A 220 29.77 17.17 46.28
N PRO A 221 30.32 16.30 45.42
CA PRO A 221 29.89 16.25 44.02
C PRO A 221 28.41 15.86 43.97
N LEU A 222 27.62 16.65 43.24
CA LEU A 222 26.19 16.41 43.07
C LEU A 222 25.96 15.09 42.34
N ARG A 223 24.99 14.32 42.83
CA ARG A 223 24.48 13.18 42.07
C ARG A 223 23.53 13.68 40.97
N PRO A 224 23.42 12.98 39.83
CA PRO A 224 22.36 13.25 38.86
C PRO A 224 21.00 13.24 39.55
N GLY A 225 20.27 14.36 39.48
CA GLY A 225 18.97 14.54 40.14
C GLY A 225 19.00 15.23 41.51
N GLU A 226 20.16 15.53 42.09
CA GLU A 226 20.25 16.36 43.30
C GLU A 226 20.29 17.85 42.93
N ALA A 227 19.34 18.64 43.45
CA ALA A 227 19.31 20.08 43.26
C ALA A 227 20.14 20.81 44.34
N LEU A 228 20.82 21.90 43.95
CA LEU A 228 21.55 22.77 44.88
C LEU A 228 20.67 23.84 45.55
N HIS A 229 19.50 24.09 44.97
CA HIS A 229 18.63 25.21 45.33
C HIS A 229 17.20 24.70 45.50
N ASN A 230 16.44 25.45 46.29
CA ASN A 230 14.99 25.26 46.40
C ASN A 230 14.37 25.32 45.00
N HIS A 231 13.44 24.41 44.77
CA HIS A 231 12.75 24.31 43.49
C HIS A 231 11.34 23.78 43.72
N TYR A 232 10.48 23.96 42.74
CA TYR A 232 9.13 23.45 42.75
C TYR A 232 9.09 22.13 42.02
N THR A 233 8.62 21.07 42.67
CA THR A 233 8.23 19.84 41.97
C THR A 233 6.82 20.03 41.43
N PHE A 234 6.53 19.45 40.27
CA PHE A 234 5.19 19.50 39.69
C PHE A 234 4.77 18.16 39.07
N GLU A 235 3.46 17.95 39.08
CA GLU A 235 2.78 16.88 38.37
C GLU A 235 1.62 17.47 37.56
N LEU A 236 1.52 17.08 36.28
CA LEU A 236 0.42 17.48 35.43
C LEU A 236 0.01 16.38 34.45
N ASN A 237 -1.24 16.45 34.02
CA ASN A 237 -1.82 15.56 33.04
C ASN A 237 -2.12 16.33 31.75
N ALA A 238 -1.53 15.88 30.64
CA ALA A 238 -1.75 16.43 29.33
C ALA A 238 -2.49 15.40 28.45
N GLN A 239 -3.70 15.76 28.01
CA GLN A 239 -4.43 15.01 27.01
C GLN A 239 -3.94 15.42 25.63
N VAL A 240 -3.37 14.48 24.90
CA VAL A 240 -2.87 14.70 23.54
C VAL A 240 -4.04 14.63 22.56
N ARG A 241 -4.13 15.63 21.67
CA ARG A 241 -5.25 15.84 20.74
C ARG A 241 -5.25 14.85 19.59
N TYR A 242 -4.07 14.67 19.00
CA TYR A 242 -3.84 13.78 17.88
C TYR A 242 -2.58 13.01 18.17
N TRP A 243 -2.71 11.68 18.08
CA TRP A 243 -1.58 10.79 18.15
C TRP A 243 -0.92 10.60 16.75
N ASP A 244 -1.13 11.53 15.82
CA ASP A 244 -0.80 11.35 14.40
C ASP A 244 0.68 11.58 14.08
#